data_AF-A0A257MS45-F1
#
_entry.id   AF-A0A257MS45-F1
#
_cell.length_a   1.000
_cell.length_b   1.000
_cell.length_c   1.000
_cell.angle_alpha   90.00
_cell.angle_beta   90.00
_cell.angle_gamma   90.00
#
_symmetry.space_group_name_H-M   'P 1'
#
loop_
_entity.id
_entity.type
_entity.pdbx_description
1 polymer ?
#
loop_
_entity_poly.entity_id
_entity_poly.type
_entity_poly.pdbx_seq_one_letter_code
_entity_poly.pdbx_strand_id
1 'polypeptide(L)'
;MRPAISLWLTAARFRQSQTIQKLLNSRAFLDMQQSPSTSLDEMMQNRSFIPGVLAALMICLAAGLAQADRPESGTFIKESDMTGQCQLDIINNASDDLAAYLCTMREEAIRAAVYIRGGDTFNLTGVDDGSYYLYFRQGEGWNASREGFDINASSSRMREPLLFQTIRTADKVQYSWIQITLEKSRDGNVEKVAVDEEDFPA
;
A
#
# COMPACT_ATOMS: atom_id res chain seq x y z
N MET A 1 7.34 -50.27 -13.09
CA MET A 1 7.05 -49.10 -13.94
C MET A 1 6.07 -48.21 -13.19
N ARG A 2 6.31 -46.89 -13.18
CA ARG A 2 5.76 -45.88 -12.25
C ARG A 2 4.24 -45.62 -12.45
N PRO A 3 3.48 -45.25 -11.39
CA PRO A 3 2.18 -44.59 -11.57
C PRO A 3 2.36 -43.07 -11.71
N ALA A 4 1.62 -42.46 -12.63
CA ALA A 4 1.58 -41.02 -12.84
C ALA A 4 0.45 -40.38 -12.01
N ILE A 5 0.81 -39.29 -11.32
CA ILE A 5 -0.01 -38.49 -10.40
C ILE A 5 -0.90 -37.55 -11.23
N SER A 6 -2.21 -37.56 -11.01
CA SER A 6 -3.15 -36.57 -11.57
C SER A 6 -3.44 -35.47 -10.55
N LEU A 7 -3.02 -34.25 -10.85
CA LEU A 7 -3.28 -33.02 -10.09
C LEU A 7 -4.25 -32.17 -10.92
N TRP A 8 -5.51 -32.03 -10.50
CA TRP A 8 -6.44 -31.07 -11.09
C TRP A 8 -6.54 -29.86 -10.16
N LEU A 9 -5.98 -28.73 -10.62
CA LEU A 9 -6.09 -27.42 -9.96
C LEU A 9 -7.53 -26.87 -10.10
N THR A 10 -8.06 -26.38 -8.99
CA THR A 10 -9.28 -25.59 -8.87
C THR A 10 -9.11 -24.25 -9.59
N ALA A 11 -9.89 -24.01 -10.66
CA ALA A 11 -9.91 -22.72 -11.35
C ALA A 11 -10.78 -21.71 -10.58
N ALA A 12 -10.16 -20.66 -10.05
CA ALA A 12 -10.86 -19.48 -9.53
C ALA A 12 -11.52 -18.73 -10.69
N ARG A 13 -12.84 -18.55 -10.65
CA ARG A 13 -13.58 -17.70 -11.60
C ARG A 13 -13.30 -16.24 -11.31
N PHE A 14 -12.43 -15.64 -12.11
CA PHE A 14 -12.22 -14.20 -12.16
C PHE A 14 -13.48 -13.52 -12.73
N ARG A 15 -14.15 -12.67 -11.95
CA ARG A 15 -15.29 -11.87 -12.42
C ARG A 15 -14.73 -10.71 -13.24
N GLN A 16 -14.64 -10.88 -14.57
CA GLN A 16 -14.24 -9.80 -15.46
C GLN A 16 -15.25 -8.64 -15.41
N SER A 17 -14.73 -7.41 -15.44
CA SER A 17 -15.50 -6.17 -15.49
C SER A 17 -16.40 -6.12 -16.73
N GLN A 18 -17.61 -5.58 -16.59
CA GLN A 18 -18.57 -5.38 -17.69
C GLN A 18 -17.98 -4.54 -18.84
N THR A 19 -17.03 -3.66 -18.54
CA THR A 19 -16.30 -2.86 -19.54
C THR A 19 -15.36 -3.72 -20.38
N ILE A 20 -14.69 -4.69 -19.75
CA ILE A 20 -13.80 -5.65 -20.41
C ILE A 20 -14.62 -6.59 -21.31
N GLN A 21 -15.79 -7.03 -20.85
CA GLN A 21 -16.68 -7.87 -21.66
C GLN A 21 -17.19 -7.14 -22.91
N LYS A 22 -17.48 -5.84 -22.81
CA LYS A 22 -17.86 -5.00 -23.96
C LYS A 22 -16.72 -4.81 -24.96
N LEU A 23 -15.47 -4.70 -24.49
CA LEU A 23 -14.28 -4.59 -25.34
C LEU A 23 -13.98 -5.90 -26.09
N LEU A 24 -14.06 -7.04 -25.38
CA LEU A 24 -13.86 -8.37 -25.98
C LEU A 24 -14.92 -8.72 -27.03
N ASN A 25 -16.14 -8.22 -26.87
CA ASN A 25 -17.23 -8.42 -27.82
C ASN A 25 -17.30 -7.32 -28.91
N SER A 26 -16.34 -6.39 -28.94
CA SER A 26 -16.32 -5.35 -29.97
C SER A 26 -15.89 -5.95 -31.32
N ARG A 27 -16.46 -5.44 -32.41
CA ARG A 27 -16.13 -5.90 -33.78
C ARG A 27 -14.64 -5.85 -34.07
N ALA A 28 -13.93 -4.83 -33.55
CA ALA A 28 -12.49 -4.70 -33.70
C ALA A 28 -11.70 -5.90 -33.11
N PHE A 29 -12.18 -6.49 -32.01
CA PHE A 29 -11.52 -7.64 -31.40
C PHE A 29 -11.84 -8.95 -32.14
N LEU A 30 -13.08 -9.09 -32.63
CA LEU A 30 -13.50 -10.25 -33.42
C LEU A 30 -12.82 -10.28 -34.79
N ASP A 31 -12.61 -9.13 -35.43
CA ASP A 31 -11.89 -9.02 -36.70
C ASP A 31 -10.40 -9.38 -36.55
N MET A 32 -9.82 -9.15 -35.36
CA MET A 32 -8.43 -9.51 -35.05
C MET A 32 -8.21 -11.02 -34.93
N GLN A 33 -9.22 -11.80 -34.48
CA GLN A 33 -9.13 -13.26 -34.38
C GLN A 33 -9.28 -13.97 -35.74
N GLN A 34 -9.74 -13.27 -36.78
CA GLN A 34 -9.99 -13.84 -38.10
C GLN A 34 -8.98 -13.43 -39.17
N SER A 35 -7.96 -12.62 -38.84
CA SER A 35 -6.96 -12.25 -39.85
C SER A 35 -6.11 -13.47 -40.25
N PRO A 36 -6.05 -13.84 -41.54
CA PRO A 36 -5.10 -14.82 -42.02
C PRO A 36 -3.68 -14.29 -41.80
N SER A 37 -2.73 -15.21 -41.61
CA SER A 37 -1.30 -14.91 -41.44
C SER A 37 -0.75 -14.14 -42.65
N THR A 38 -0.83 -12.82 -42.59
CA THR A 38 -0.26 -11.92 -43.58
C THR A 38 1.18 -11.58 -43.19
N SER A 39 2.07 -11.68 -44.17
CA SER A 39 3.51 -11.56 -43.98
C SER A 39 3.87 -10.16 -43.45
N LEU A 40 5.00 -10.08 -42.74
CA LEU A 40 5.56 -8.82 -42.22
C LEU A 40 5.72 -7.75 -43.32
N ASP A 41 5.79 -8.16 -44.59
CA ASP A 41 5.93 -7.28 -45.75
C ASP A 41 4.62 -6.57 -46.11
N GLU A 42 3.45 -7.18 -45.92
CA GLU A 42 2.15 -6.51 -46.15
C GLU A 42 1.79 -5.55 -45.02
N MET A 43 2.28 -5.81 -43.79
CA MET A 43 2.03 -4.94 -42.64
C MET A 43 2.80 -3.61 -42.73
N MET A 44 3.95 -3.56 -43.44
CA MET A 44 4.73 -2.31 -43.60
C MET A 44 4.12 -1.32 -44.61
N GLN A 45 3.10 -1.72 -45.38
CA GLN A 45 2.57 -0.91 -46.48
C GLN A 45 1.22 -0.26 -46.18
N ASN A 46 0.57 -0.61 -45.07
CA ASN A 46 -0.72 -0.02 -44.68
C ASN A 46 -0.54 1.28 -43.89
N ARG A 47 -0.37 2.39 -44.61
CA ARG A 47 -0.19 3.76 -44.09
C ARG A 47 -1.44 4.38 -43.44
N SER A 48 -2.34 3.55 -42.88
CA SER A 48 -3.57 3.99 -42.23
C SER A 48 -3.89 3.27 -40.92
N PHE A 49 -2.98 2.44 -40.39
CA PHE A 49 -3.15 1.84 -39.06
C PHE A 49 -2.92 2.90 -37.98
N ILE A 50 -4.04 3.34 -37.41
CA ILE A 50 -4.24 4.57 -36.65
C ILE A 50 -3.34 4.60 -35.40
N PRO A 51 -2.43 5.59 -35.26
CA PRO A 51 -1.59 5.78 -34.06
C PRO A 51 -2.42 5.87 -32.76
N GLY A 52 -3.67 6.29 -32.87
CA GLY A 52 -4.61 6.46 -31.76
C GLY A 52 -5.06 5.16 -31.10
N VAL A 53 -5.15 4.03 -31.80
CA VAL A 53 -5.55 2.74 -31.16
C VAL A 53 -4.38 2.15 -30.38
N LEU A 54 -3.17 2.21 -30.94
CA LEU A 54 -1.96 1.79 -30.25
C LEU A 54 -1.65 2.71 -29.06
N ALA A 55 -1.83 4.03 -29.22
CA ALA A 55 -1.71 4.99 -28.13
C ALA A 55 -2.78 4.77 -27.05
N ALA A 56 -4.05 4.55 -27.41
CA ALA A 56 -5.10 4.25 -26.44
C ALA A 56 -4.86 2.91 -25.72
N LEU A 57 -4.37 1.88 -26.41
CA LEU A 57 -4.00 0.61 -25.80
C LEU A 57 -2.82 0.76 -24.83
N MET A 58 -1.79 1.53 -25.22
CA MET A 58 -0.63 1.86 -24.37
C MET A 58 -1.02 2.72 -23.16
N ILE A 59 -1.94 3.69 -23.33
CA ILE A 59 -2.48 4.52 -22.24
C ILE A 59 -3.33 3.67 -21.29
N CYS A 60 -4.15 2.76 -21.81
CA CYS A 60 -4.96 1.83 -21.00
C CYS A 60 -4.10 0.80 -20.23
N LEU A 61 -3.00 0.32 -20.84
CA LEU A 61 -2.05 -0.56 -20.14
C LEU A 61 -1.29 0.17 -19.03
N ALA A 62 -0.86 1.42 -19.27
CA ALA A 62 -0.18 2.23 -18.25
C ALA A 62 -1.10 2.55 -17.06
N ALA A 63 -2.37 2.90 -17.31
CA ALA A 63 -3.35 3.15 -16.25
C ALA A 63 -3.75 1.88 -15.47
N GLY A 64 -3.76 0.72 -16.13
CA GLY A 64 -4.11 -0.56 -15.51
C GLY A 64 -3.04 -1.12 -14.56
N LEU A 65 -1.76 -0.81 -14.77
CA LEU A 65 -0.67 -1.24 -13.90
C LEU A 65 -0.53 -0.39 -12.62
N ALA A 66 -0.94 0.88 -12.66
CA ALA A 66 -0.86 1.79 -11.50
C ALA A 66 -1.91 1.52 -10.40
N GLN A 67 -3.01 0.83 -10.74
CA GLN A 67 -4.10 0.56 -9.79
C GLN A 67 -3.91 -0.74 -8.98
N ALA A 68 -2.90 -1.56 -9.31
CA ALA A 68 -2.73 -2.90 -8.73
C ALA A 68 -1.88 -2.95 -7.44
N ASP A 69 -1.35 -1.83 -6.95
CA ASP A 69 -0.37 -1.77 -5.87
C ASP A 69 -0.81 -0.88 -4.69
N ARG A 70 -2.11 -0.68 -4.45
CA ARG A 70 -2.59 0.07 -3.26
C ARG A 70 -2.95 -0.91 -2.13
N PRO A 71 -2.13 -1.06 -1.06
CA PRO A 71 -2.40 -2.03 0.00
C PRO A 71 -3.72 -1.76 0.72
N GLU A 72 -4.25 -2.77 1.42
CA GLU A 72 -5.35 -2.58 2.36
C GLU A 72 -4.81 -1.95 3.65
N SER A 73 -5.66 -1.20 4.36
CA SER A 73 -5.30 -0.66 5.68
C SER A 73 -4.95 -1.77 6.66
N GLY A 74 -3.86 -1.59 7.39
CA GLY A 74 -3.29 -2.61 8.27
C GLY A 74 -2.30 -3.55 7.61
N THR A 75 -1.97 -3.37 6.33
CA THR A 75 -0.87 -4.13 5.70
C THR A 75 0.45 -3.71 6.35
N PHE A 76 1.13 -4.66 7.01
CA PHE A 76 2.48 -4.43 7.51
C PHE A 76 3.48 -4.35 6.36
N ILE A 77 4.22 -3.25 6.31
CA ILE A 77 5.39 -3.04 5.45
C ILE A 77 6.61 -3.71 6.12
N LYS A 78 6.73 -3.51 7.44
CA LYS A 78 7.72 -4.16 8.31
C LYS A 78 7.08 -4.53 9.63
N GLU A 79 7.50 -5.65 10.19
CA GLU A 79 7.03 -6.12 11.48
C GLU A 79 8.16 -6.86 12.19
N SER A 80 8.20 -6.71 13.49
CA SER A 80 9.09 -7.47 14.37
C SER A 80 8.29 -7.96 15.57
N ASP A 81 8.78 -9.01 16.23
CA ASP A 81 8.09 -9.58 17.37
C ASP A 81 7.93 -8.54 18.48
N MET A 82 6.68 -8.21 18.82
CA MET A 82 6.30 -7.41 19.99
C MET A 82 5.42 -8.26 20.89
N THR A 83 5.67 -8.24 22.20
CA THR A 83 5.03 -9.16 23.17
C THR A 83 4.40 -8.44 24.36
N GLY A 84 4.35 -7.11 24.30
CA GLY A 84 3.81 -6.24 25.31
C GLY A 84 2.29 -6.27 25.37
N GLN A 85 1.74 -5.37 26.19
CA GLN A 85 0.29 -5.25 26.39
C GLN A 85 -0.26 -3.91 25.91
N CYS A 86 0.62 -2.98 25.54
CA CYS A 86 0.20 -1.65 25.15
C CYS A 86 -0.40 -1.63 23.75
N GLN A 87 -1.16 -0.58 23.47
CA GLN A 87 -1.88 -0.41 22.20
C GLN A 87 -1.71 1.00 21.65
N LEU A 88 -1.64 1.09 20.32
CA LEU A 88 -1.55 2.33 19.57
C LEU A 88 -2.61 2.35 18.47
N ASP A 89 -3.55 3.28 18.58
CA ASP A 89 -4.49 3.59 17.51
C ASP A 89 -3.93 4.71 16.64
N ILE A 90 -3.93 4.49 15.32
CA ILE A 90 -3.52 5.48 14.32
C ILE A 90 -4.72 5.74 13.42
N ILE A 91 -5.26 6.94 13.51
CA ILE A 91 -6.42 7.41 12.76
C ILE A 91 -5.92 8.35 11.67
N ASN A 92 -6.07 7.97 10.41
CA ASN A 92 -5.73 8.82 9.28
C ASN A 92 -7.00 9.49 8.73
N ASN A 93 -7.34 10.67 9.23
CA ASN A 93 -8.49 11.45 8.75
C ASN A 93 -8.17 12.27 7.49
N ALA A 94 -6.93 12.22 6.99
CA ALA A 94 -6.58 12.86 5.73
C ALA A 94 -7.14 12.09 4.52
N SER A 95 -7.21 12.76 3.38
CA SER A 95 -7.55 12.13 2.09
C SER A 95 -6.44 11.21 1.58
N ASP A 96 -5.21 11.49 1.99
CA ASP A 96 -4.01 10.86 1.46
C ASP A 96 -3.71 9.60 2.28
N ASP A 97 -3.04 8.65 1.65
CA ASP A 97 -2.63 7.41 2.31
C ASP A 97 -1.39 7.65 3.19
N LEU A 98 -1.17 6.76 4.15
CA LEU A 98 -0.18 6.88 5.19
C LEU A 98 0.60 5.56 5.34
N ALA A 99 1.92 5.66 5.47
CA ALA A 99 2.74 4.61 6.06
C ALA A 99 3.31 5.12 7.38
N ALA A 100 2.96 4.46 8.49
CA ALA A 100 3.36 4.84 9.84
C ALA A 100 4.40 3.86 10.39
N TYR A 101 5.51 4.38 10.91
CA TYR A 101 6.67 3.61 11.37
C TYR A 101 6.90 3.86 12.87
N LEU A 102 6.69 2.83 13.68
CA LEU A 102 6.96 2.85 15.12
C LEU A 102 8.41 2.39 15.36
N CYS A 103 9.25 3.30 15.87
CA CYS A 103 10.69 3.09 16.02
C CYS A 103 11.13 3.30 17.46
N THR A 104 12.09 2.51 17.95
CA THR A 104 12.67 2.74 19.29
C THR A 104 13.49 4.04 19.29
N MET A 105 13.46 4.83 20.37
CA MET A 105 14.18 6.12 20.38
C MET A 105 15.71 6.01 20.31
N ARG A 106 16.31 4.93 20.80
CA ARG A 106 17.77 4.83 20.96
C ARG A 106 18.47 4.32 19.72
N GLU A 107 17.92 3.28 19.13
CA GLU A 107 18.54 2.54 18.01
C GLU A 107 17.78 2.79 16.70
N GLU A 108 16.67 3.53 16.77
CA GLU A 108 15.73 3.77 15.67
C GLU A 108 15.28 2.47 14.99
N ALA A 109 15.33 1.37 15.75
CA ALA A 109 14.92 0.07 15.28
C ALA A 109 13.42 0.08 15.00
N ILE A 110 13.05 -0.21 13.75
CA ILE A 110 11.66 -0.28 13.31
C ILE A 110 11.01 -1.50 13.96
N ARG A 111 10.02 -1.26 14.82
CA ARG A 111 9.24 -2.33 15.44
C ARG A 111 8.06 -2.75 14.59
N ALA A 112 7.40 -1.77 13.99
CA ALA A 112 6.33 -1.96 13.05
C ALA A 112 6.31 -0.80 12.05
N ALA A 113 6.02 -1.10 10.79
CA ALA A 113 5.66 -0.15 9.76
C ALA A 113 4.37 -0.62 9.10
N VAL A 114 3.34 0.20 9.07
CA VAL A 114 2.00 -0.17 8.62
C VAL A 114 1.44 0.83 7.63
N TYR A 115 0.79 0.32 6.59
CA TYR A 115 0.07 1.11 5.62
C TYR A 115 -1.39 1.33 6.06
N ILE A 116 -1.88 2.56 5.94
CA ILE A 116 -3.23 2.99 6.36
C ILE A 116 -3.77 3.93 5.28
N ARG A 117 -4.92 3.59 4.70
CA ARG A 117 -5.55 4.43 3.67
C ARG A 117 -6.07 5.74 4.25
N GLY A 118 -6.24 6.75 3.40
CA GLY A 118 -6.96 7.96 3.76
C GLY A 118 -8.38 7.67 4.24
N GLY A 119 -8.75 8.22 5.39
CA GLY A 119 -10.04 8.01 6.08
C GLY A 119 -10.12 6.77 6.98
N ASP A 120 -9.07 5.93 7.02
CA ASP A 120 -9.08 4.68 7.78
C ASP A 120 -8.36 4.79 9.13
N THR A 121 -8.53 3.77 9.96
CA THR A 121 -7.89 3.62 11.26
C THR A 121 -7.21 2.26 11.37
N PHE A 122 -6.10 2.20 12.10
CA PHE A 122 -5.41 0.97 12.43
C PHE A 122 -5.11 0.89 13.94
N ASN A 123 -5.33 -0.27 14.54
CA ASN A 123 -5.01 -0.57 15.93
C ASN A 123 -3.81 -1.51 15.98
N LEU A 124 -2.67 -1.00 16.43
CA LEU A 124 -1.47 -1.79 16.69
C LEU A 124 -1.50 -2.29 18.14
N THR A 125 -1.55 -3.61 18.31
CA THR A 125 -1.53 -4.26 19.63
C THR A 125 -0.18 -4.88 19.94
N GLY A 126 0.06 -5.18 21.22
CA GLY A 126 1.23 -5.94 21.63
C GLY A 126 2.49 -5.09 21.82
N VAL A 127 2.36 -3.77 21.84
CA VAL A 127 3.50 -2.84 21.93
C VAL A 127 4.18 -3.02 23.30
N ASP A 128 5.50 -3.22 23.28
CA ASP A 128 6.31 -3.34 24.50
C ASP A 128 6.47 -1.99 25.20
N ASP A 129 6.61 -2.02 26.52
CA ASP A 129 6.90 -0.83 27.32
C ASP A 129 8.19 -0.14 26.83
N GLY A 130 8.16 1.20 26.75
CA GLY A 130 9.30 1.97 26.27
C GLY A 130 8.92 3.29 25.62
N SER A 131 9.95 4.02 25.19
CA SER A 131 9.80 5.28 24.45
C SER A 131 10.06 5.07 22.97
N TYR A 132 9.15 5.58 22.14
CA TYR A 132 9.16 5.37 20.70
C TYR A 132 8.97 6.68 19.95
N TYR A 133 9.60 6.78 18.79
CA TYR A 133 9.21 7.76 17.78
C TYR A 133 8.22 7.14 16.81
N LEU A 134 7.29 7.96 16.34
CA LEU A 134 6.36 7.61 15.28
C LEU A 134 6.65 8.49 14.07
N TYR A 135 7.12 7.86 12.99
CA TYR A 135 7.40 8.48 11.70
C TYR A 135 6.25 8.20 10.73
N PHE A 136 6.09 9.07 9.75
CA PHE A 136 5.02 9.05 8.79
C PHE A 136 5.56 9.37 7.40
N ARG A 137 5.23 8.53 6.42
CA ARG A 137 5.17 8.92 5.01
C ARG A 137 3.71 9.10 4.63
N GLN A 138 3.38 10.21 4.01
CA GLN A 138 2.00 10.49 3.58
C GLN A 138 2.00 10.93 2.12
N GLY A 139 1.06 10.44 1.33
CA GLY A 139 0.92 10.78 -0.08
C GLY A 139 -0.07 9.90 -0.83
N GLU A 140 0.01 9.92 -2.15
CA GLU A 140 -0.82 9.13 -3.07
C GLU A 140 0.05 8.29 -3.99
N GLY A 141 -0.53 7.22 -4.55
CA GLY A 141 0.18 6.32 -5.47
C GLY A 141 1.29 5.55 -4.75
N TRP A 142 0.89 4.64 -3.86
CA TRP A 142 1.83 3.73 -3.19
C TRP A 142 2.71 2.99 -4.22
N ASN A 143 3.98 2.88 -3.90
CA ASN A 143 4.99 2.18 -4.67
C ASN A 143 5.69 1.18 -3.75
N ALA A 144 5.31 -0.09 -3.85
CA ALA A 144 5.83 -1.14 -2.97
C ALA A 144 7.35 -1.32 -3.10
N SER A 145 7.93 -1.05 -4.29
CA SER A 145 9.38 -1.20 -4.50
C SER A 145 10.22 -0.16 -3.75
N ARG A 146 9.61 0.98 -3.38
CA ARG A 146 10.26 2.09 -2.67
C ARG A 146 9.74 2.27 -1.24
N GLU A 147 8.78 1.44 -0.82
CA GLU A 147 8.05 1.58 0.44
C GLU A 147 7.59 3.04 0.69
N GLY A 148 6.99 3.65 -0.35
CA GLY A 148 6.66 5.07 -0.33
C GLY A 148 5.61 5.48 -1.35
N PHE A 149 5.45 6.79 -1.52
CA PHE A 149 4.43 7.39 -2.38
C PHE A 149 5.09 8.13 -3.55
N ASP A 150 4.51 8.03 -4.74
CA ASP A 150 5.01 8.73 -5.94
C ASP A 150 4.40 10.13 -6.13
N ILE A 151 3.29 10.45 -5.44
CA ILE A 151 2.55 11.69 -5.60
C ILE A 151 2.37 12.38 -4.24
N ASN A 152 2.67 13.70 -4.19
CA ASN A 152 2.53 14.55 -2.99
C ASN A 152 3.19 13.94 -1.73
N ALA A 153 4.27 13.19 -1.90
CA ALA A 153 4.94 12.49 -0.81
C ALA A 153 5.56 13.47 0.18
N SER A 154 5.34 13.21 1.46
CA SER A 154 5.95 13.94 2.57
C SER A 154 6.36 13.01 3.69
N SER A 155 7.51 13.31 4.29
CA SER A 155 8.09 12.57 5.41
C SER A 155 8.09 13.45 6.67
N SER A 156 7.63 12.89 7.78
CA SER A 156 7.57 13.60 9.06
C SER A 156 7.65 12.62 10.23
N ARG A 157 7.86 13.15 11.43
CA ARG A 157 7.71 12.39 12.68
C ARG A 157 7.00 13.22 13.73
N MET A 158 6.47 12.58 14.76
CA MET A 158 6.02 13.29 15.96
C MET A 158 7.18 14.04 16.61
N ARG A 159 6.92 15.27 17.07
CA ARG A 159 7.89 16.06 17.86
C ARG A 159 8.24 15.31 19.14
N GLU A 160 7.21 14.96 19.90
CA GLU A 160 7.32 14.28 21.18
C GLU A 160 7.23 12.76 21.01
N PRO A 161 8.05 11.98 21.73
CA PRO A 161 7.98 10.53 21.68
C PRO A 161 6.74 10.00 22.40
N LEU A 162 6.30 8.81 22.01
CA LEU A 162 5.26 8.04 22.68
C LEU A 162 5.88 7.24 23.83
N LEU A 163 5.22 7.26 24.99
CA LEU A 163 5.63 6.50 26.17
C LEU A 163 4.60 5.42 26.48
N PHE A 164 4.96 4.17 26.23
CA PHE A 164 4.15 3.00 26.57
C PHE A 164 4.61 2.42 27.91
N GLN A 165 3.66 2.15 28.81
CA GLN A 165 3.93 1.61 30.13
C GLN A 165 2.86 0.62 30.55
N THR A 166 3.29 -0.47 31.17
CA THR A 166 2.44 -1.45 31.83
C THR A 166 2.70 -1.40 33.33
N ILE A 167 1.68 -1.02 34.10
CA ILE A 167 1.72 -0.99 35.56
C ILE A 167 0.99 -2.21 36.09
N ARG A 168 1.71 -3.03 36.85
CA ARG A 168 1.17 -4.22 37.52
C ARG A 168 1.08 -3.97 39.02
N THR A 169 -0.12 -4.10 39.57
CA THR A 169 -0.36 -4.16 41.01
C THR A 169 -0.87 -5.55 41.39
N ALA A 170 -1.04 -5.83 42.69
CA ALA A 170 -1.47 -7.14 43.17
C ALA A 170 -2.78 -7.63 42.53
N ASP A 171 -3.69 -6.71 42.22
CA ASP A 171 -5.04 -7.04 41.77
C ASP A 171 -5.37 -6.53 40.35
N LYS A 172 -4.45 -5.79 39.70
CA LYS A 172 -4.75 -5.12 38.43
C LYS A 172 -3.52 -4.99 37.54
N VAL A 173 -3.74 -5.13 36.23
CA VAL A 173 -2.80 -4.70 35.20
C VAL A 173 -3.42 -3.51 34.47
N GLN A 174 -2.68 -2.41 34.38
CA GLN A 174 -2.99 -1.25 33.56
C GLN A 174 -1.90 -1.10 32.52
N TYR A 175 -2.26 -0.74 31.30
CA TYR A 175 -1.32 -0.52 30.22
C TYR A 175 -1.70 0.71 29.42
N SER A 176 -0.73 1.30 28.74
CA SER A 176 -0.96 2.44 27.86
C SER A 176 -1.82 2.03 26.64
N TRP A 177 -2.86 2.81 26.40
CA TRP A 177 -3.59 2.85 25.14
C TRP A 177 -3.50 4.29 24.63
N ILE A 178 -2.74 4.48 23.54
CA ILE A 178 -2.50 5.79 22.94
C ILE A 178 -3.25 5.87 21.62
N GLN A 179 -3.91 7.00 21.37
CA GLN A 179 -4.55 7.30 20.09
C GLN A 179 -3.87 8.50 19.43
N ILE A 180 -3.55 8.36 18.16
CA ILE A 180 -2.97 9.39 17.30
C ILE A 180 -3.93 9.63 16.15
N THR A 181 -4.25 10.90 15.91
CA THR A 181 -5.12 11.34 14.82
C THR A 181 -4.34 12.28 13.93
N LEU A 182 -4.31 11.97 12.65
CA LEU A 182 -3.68 12.78 11.61
C LEU A 182 -4.75 13.44 10.76
N GLU A 183 -4.69 14.77 10.67
CA GLU A 183 -5.58 15.58 9.87
C GLU A 183 -4.82 16.21 8.69
N LYS A 184 -5.55 16.54 7.62
CA LYS A 184 -4.99 17.19 6.41
C LYS A 184 -4.31 18.54 6.71
N SER A 185 -4.77 19.25 7.74
CA SER A 185 -4.40 20.64 8.01
C SER A 185 -3.48 20.79 9.23
N ARG A 186 -2.40 20.01 9.32
CA ARG A 186 -1.39 20.04 10.42
C ARG A 186 -1.88 19.80 11.85
N ASP A 187 -3.17 19.97 12.13
CA ASP A 187 -3.78 19.96 13.46
C ASP A 187 -4.43 18.60 13.77
N GLY A 188 -3.61 17.55 13.70
CA GLY A 188 -3.94 16.33 14.42
C GLY A 188 -3.87 16.55 15.94
N ASN A 189 -4.07 15.50 16.74
CA ASN A 189 -3.76 15.60 18.18
C ASN A 189 -2.25 15.55 18.49
N VAL A 190 -1.40 15.64 17.46
CA VAL A 190 0.06 15.54 17.54
C VAL A 190 0.74 16.61 16.71
N GLU A 191 1.80 17.19 17.28
CA GLU A 191 2.70 18.06 16.52
C GLU A 191 3.72 17.23 15.73
N LYS A 192 3.89 17.56 14.45
CA LYS A 192 4.83 16.88 13.55
C LYS A 192 5.98 17.81 13.17
N VAL A 193 7.15 17.22 13.00
CA VAL A 193 8.32 17.86 12.39
C VAL A 193 8.64 17.16 11.07
N ALA A 194 9.00 17.93 10.05
CA ALA A 194 9.47 17.37 8.78
C ALA A 194 10.77 16.58 9.00
N VAL A 195 10.94 15.51 8.23
CA VAL A 195 12.12 14.63 8.27
C VAL A 195 12.62 14.51 6.85
N ASP A 196 13.92 14.74 6.64
CA ASP A 196 14.57 14.54 5.36
C ASP A 196 14.67 13.05 5.04
N GLU A 197 14.68 12.70 3.75
CA GLU A 197 14.63 11.29 3.32
C GLU A 197 15.82 10.47 3.86
N GLU A 198 16.98 11.09 4.05
CA GLU A 198 18.18 10.46 4.62
C GLU A 198 18.07 10.15 6.12
N ASP A 199 17.21 10.87 6.83
CA ASP A 199 16.93 10.71 8.26
C ASP A 199 15.68 9.85 8.51
N PHE A 200 15.01 9.38 7.44
CA PHE A 200 13.84 8.53 7.57
C PHE A 200 14.27 7.08 7.86
N PRO A 201 13.66 6.39 8.85
CA PRO A 201 14.04 5.03 9.20
C PRO A 201 13.80 4.06 8.03
N ALA A 202 14.85 3.33 7.64
CA ALA A 202 14.91 2.47 6.46
C ALA A 202 15.13 0.99 6.78
#